data_AF-A0A2V8RQ67-F1
#
_entry.id   AF-A0A2V8RQ67-F1
#
_cell.length_a   1.000
_cell.length_b   1.000
_cell.length_c   1.000
_cell.angle_alpha   90.00
_cell.angle_beta   90.00
_cell.angle_gamma   90.00
#
_symmetry.space_group_name_H-M   'P 1'
#
loop_
_entity.id
_entity.type
_entity.pdbx_description
1 polymer ?
#
loop_
_entity_poly.entity_id
_entity_poly.type
_entity_poly.pdbx_seq_one_letter_code
_entity_poly.pdbx_strand_id
1 'polypeptide(L)'
;MAEGLGNTGRILRFSERFENFIVLVLLITLMVVVLIATGGLIWMILLTFSERIQMGSGDYHFTMPLLHEVFTGFLMILIGLELMKTIVMYLDKHIVHVEVVLSVALIAIARHVIDMDLKTSPPLNLIGTGVIIFALAIGYFYFKRSSALEKEEK
;
A
#
# COMPACT_ATOMS: atom_id res chain seq x y z
N MET A 1 -0.52 -46.97 18.15
CA MET A 1 -1.05 -45.71 17.58
C MET A 1 -0.08 -44.54 17.85
N ALA A 2 1.20 -44.64 17.47
CA ALA A 2 2.22 -43.61 17.79
C ALA A 2 3.06 -43.16 16.59
N GLU A 3 2.63 -43.43 15.35
CA GLU A 3 3.37 -43.01 14.14
C GLU A 3 2.91 -41.64 13.58
N GLY A 4 1.82 -41.06 14.10
CA GLY A 4 1.23 -39.83 13.57
C GLY A 4 1.88 -38.50 13.99
N LEU A 5 2.67 -38.47 15.07
CA LEU A 5 3.15 -37.21 15.66
C LEU A 5 4.50 -36.72 15.10
N GLY A 6 5.31 -37.61 14.52
CA GLY A 6 6.65 -37.26 14.00
C GLY A 6 6.67 -36.65 12.60
N ASN A 7 5.57 -36.78 11.84
CA ASN A 7 5.46 -36.19 10.49
C ASN A 7 4.95 -34.75 10.55
N THR A 8 3.96 -34.47 11.41
CA THR A 8 3.38 -33.14 11.62
C THR A 8 4.43 -32.10 12.04
N GLY A 9 5.34 -32.44 12.95
CA GLY A 9 6.42 -31.54 13.38
C GLY A 9 7.45 -31.21 12.29
N ARG A 10 7.68 -32.11 11.33
CA ARG A 10 8.57 -31.87 10.18
C ARG A 10 7.89 -31.00 9.12
N ILE A 11 6.60 -31.22 8.87
CA ILE A 11 5.81 -30.43 7.91
C ILE A 11 5.66 -28.98 8.39
N LEU A 12 5.37 -28.77 9.68
CA LEU A 12 5.26 -27.43 10.27
C LEU A 12 6.57 -26.64 10.17
N ARG A 13 7.70 -27.25 10.52
CA ARG A 13 9.04 -26.61 10.42
C ARG A 13 9.46 -26.33 8.97
N PHE A 14 9.03 -27.15 8.01
CA PHE A 14 9.27 -26.89 6.59
C PHE A 14 8.42 -25.72 6.10
N SER A 15 7.14 -25.66 6.51
CA SER A 15 6.23 -24.55 6.20
C SER A 15 6.78 -23.22 6.70
N GLU A 16 7.22 -23.15 7.97
CA GLU A 16 7.79 -21.93 8.55
C GLU A 16 9.06 -21.45 7.81
N ARG A 17 9.93 -22.37 7.39
CA ARG A 17 11.12 -22.01 6.60
C ARG A 17 10.76 -21.52 5.21
N PHE A 18 9.82 -22.18 4.54
CA PHE A 18 9.35 -21.78 3.23
C PHE A 18 8.67 -20.41 3.27
N GLU A 19 7.81 -20.20 4.26
CA GLU A 19 7.13 -18.93 4.50
C GLU A 19 8.13 -17.79 4.72
N ASN A 20 9.08 -17.96 5.65
CA ASN A 20 10.11 -16.95 5.90
C ASN A 20 10.95 -16.64 4.65
N PHE A 21 11.24 -17.66 3.83
CA PHE A 21 11.94 -17.45 2.56
C PHE A 21 11.13 -16.58 1.59
N ILE A 22 9.84 -16.87 1.40
CA ILE A 22 8.97 -16.07 0.53
C ILE A 22 8.84 -14.64 1.05
N VAL A 23 8.61 -14.45 2.35
CA VAL A 23 8.47 -13.13 2.97
C VAL A 23 9.76 -12.30 2.81
N LEU A 24 10.93 -12.94 2.97
CA LEU A 24 12.22 -12.28 2.74
C LEU A 24 12.39 -11.83 1.27
N VAL A 25 12.03 -12.70 0.31
CA VAL A 25 12.10 -12.35 -1.12
C VAL A 25 11.14 -11.20 -1.45
N LEU A 26 9.92 -11.22 -0.90
CA LEU A 26 8.95 -10.13 -1.05
C LEU A 26 9.48 -8.82 -0.46
N LEU A 27 10.07 -8.87 0.73
CA LEU A 27 10.64 -7.70 1.40
C LEU A 27 11.75 -7.05 0.56
N ILE A 28 12.71 -7.85 0.10
CA ILE A 28 13.83 -7.36 -0.71
C ILE A 28 13.33 -6.77 -2.03
N THR A 29 12.41 -7.47 -2.70
CA THR A 29 11.82 -6.99 -3.97
C THR A 29 11.13 -5.66 -3.77
N LEU A 30 10.33 -5.52 -2.71
CA LEU A 30 9.62 -4.29 -2.40
C LEU A 30 10.57 -3.14 -2.06
N MET A 31 11.64 -3.40 -1.30
CA MET A 31 12.69 -2.40 -1.02
C MET A 31 13.30 -1.86 -2.31
N VAL A 32 13.66 -2.75 -3.25
CA VAL A 32 14.21 -2.35 -4.56
C VAL A 32 13.20 -1.50 -5.34
N VAL A 33 11.93 -1.91 -5.39
CA VAL A 33 10.87 -1.16 -6.07
C VAL A 33 10.70 0.24 -5.46
N VAL A 34 10.68 0.35 -4.13
CA VAL A 34 10.57 1.63 -3.42
C VAL A 34 11.76 2.53 -3.71
N LEU A 35 12.99 1.99 -3.74
CA LEU A 35 14.19 2.74 -4.08
C LEU A 35 14.15 3.27 -5.51
N ILE A 36 13.78 2.41 -6.48
CA ILE A 36 13.65 2.80 -7.89
C ILE A 36 12.58 3.87 -8.04
N ALA A 37 11.40 3.70 -7.41
CA ALA A 37 10.32 4.68 -7.47
C ALA A 37 10.74 6.03 -6.87
N THR A 38 11.46 6.03 -5.75
CA THR A 38 11.97 7.25 -5.11
C THR A 38 12.98 7.96 -5.99
N GLY A 39 13.95 7.22 -6.54
CA GLY A 39 14.93 7.78 -7.47
C GLY A 39 14.28 8.33 -8.74
N GLY A 40 13.31 7.60 -9.31
CA GLY A 40 12.54 8.02 -10.48
C GLY A 40 11.76 9.30 -10.24
N LEU A 41 11.12 9.43 -9.07
CA LEU A 41 10.39 10.65 -8.68
C LEU A 41 11.33 11.86 -8.55
N ILE A 42 12.47 11.69 -7.88
CA ILE A 42 13.46 12.77 -7.75
C ILE A 42 13.98 13.18 -9.13
N TRP A 43 14.35 12.20 -9.96
CA TRP A 43 14.83 12.45 -11.32
C TRP A 43 13.80 13.21 -12.17
N MET A 44 12.54 12.80 -12.10
CA MET A 44 11.43 13.46 -12.78
C MET A 44 11.24 14.91 -12.34
N ILE A 45 11.29 15.19 -11.03
CA ILE A 45 11.19 16.55 -10.49
C ILE A 45 12.34 17.42 -11.00
N LEU A 46 13.58 16.89 -10.96
CA LEU A 46 14.77 17.62 -11.42
C LEU A 46 14.72 17.94 -12.91
N LEU A 47 14.35 16.95 -13.75
CA LEU A 47 14.18 17.16 -15.19
C LEU A 47 13.14 18.25 -15.47
N THR A 48 11.96 18.11 -14.87
CA THR A 48 10.85 19.06 -15.08
C THR A 48 11.22 20.48 -14.64
N PHE A 49 11.98 20.61 -13.55
CA PHE A 49 12.46 21.91 -13.09
C PHE A 49 13.52 22.50 -14.04
N SER A 50 14.44 21.67 -14.53
CA SER A 50 15.50 22.09 -15.44
C SER A 50 14.97 22.55 -16.81
N GLU A 51 14.01 21.83 -17.38
CA GLU A 51 13.38 22.19 -18.67
C GLU A 51 12.64 23.53 -18.57
N ARG A 52 11.91 23.75 -17.47
CA ARG A 52 11.14 24.99 -17.25
C ARG A 52 12.02 26.22 -17.03
N ILE A 53 13.18 26.07 -16.40
CA ILE A 53 14.15 27.16 -16.26
C ILE A 53 14.75 27.52 -17.63
N GLN A 54 15.08 26.53 -18.46
CA GLN A 54 15.71 26.77 -19.76
C GLN A 54 14.77 27.40 -20.80
N MET A 55 13.45 27.16 -20.69
CA MET A 55 12.47 27.69 -21.64
C MET A 55 12.13 29.19 -21.50
N GLY A 56 12.66 29.90 -20.50
CA GLY A 56 12.75 31.37 -20.49
C GLY A 56 11.44 32.18 -20.50
N SER A 57 10.27 31.56 -20.60
CA SER A 57 8.98 32.24 -20.45
C SER A 57 8.68 32.41 -18.96
N GLY A 58 8.68 33.65 -18.46
CA GLY A 58 8.53 34.03 -17.04
C GLY A 58 7.24 33.60 -16.33
N ASP A 59 6.50 32.61 -16.83
CA ASP A 59 5.42 31.94 -16.14
C ASP A 59 5.97 30.78 -15.30
N TYR A 60 6.44 31.12 -14.09
CA TYR A 60 6.76 30.14 -13.04
C TYR A 60 5.49 29.53 -12.41
N HIS A 61 4.43 29.34 -13.19
CA HIS A 61 3.21 28.73 -12.70
C HIS A 61 3.39 27.21 -12.65
N PHE A 62 3.54 26.68 -11.43
CA PHE A 62 3.32 25.26 -11.18
C PHE A 62 1.90 24.90 -11.62
N THR A 63 1.82 24.20 -12.75
CA THR A 63 0.53 23.77 -13.30
C THR A 63 -0.06 22.68 -12.38
N MET A 64 -1.36 22.74 -12.08
CA MET A 64 -2.06 21.71 -11.30
C MET A 64 -1.75 20.27 -11.74
N PRO A 65 -1.65 19.96 -13.05
CA PRO A 65 -1.24 18.63 -13.51
C PRO A 65 0.13 18.16 -12.98
N LEU A 66 1.12 19.05 -12.89
CA LEU A 66 2.46 18.71 -12.40
C LEU A 66 2.44 18.39 -10.90
N LEU A 67 1.75 19.23 -10.12
CA LEU A 67 1.58 18.97 -8.69
C LEU A 67 0.85 17.64 -8.45
N HIS A 68 -0.21 17.38 -9.22
CA HIS A 68 -0.95 16.13 -9.17
C HIS A 68 -0.06 14.92 -9.47
N GLU A 69 0.78 15.00 -10.50
CA GLU A 69 1.71 13.92 -10.87
C GLU A 69 2.76 13.66 -9.78
N VAL A 70 3.30 14.72 -9.18
CA VAL A 70 4.23 14.63 -8.05
C VAL A 70 3.56 14.01 -6.82
N PHE A 71 2.37 14.48 -6.43
CA PHE A 71 1.62 13.90 -5.30
C PHE A 71 1.28 12.43 -5.54
N THR A 72 0.90 12.08 -6.77
CA THR A 72 0.66 10.71 -7.21
C THR A 72 1.91 9.87 -6.99
N GLY A 73 3.08 10.32 -7.45
CA GLY A 73 4.34 9.65 -7.18
C GLY A 73 4.66 9.50 -5.68
N PHE A 74 4.44 10.54 -4.87
CA PHE A 74 4.66 10.47 -3.42
C PHE A 74 3.77 9.43 -2.75
N LEU A 75 2.48 9.41 -3.07
CA LEU A 75 1.55 8.43 -2.50
C LEU A 75 1.89 7.00 -2.95
N MET A 76 2.42 6.81 -4.15
CA MET A 76 2.93 5.51 -4.63
C MET A 76 4.05 4.99 -3.72
N ILE A 77 5.01 5.86 -3.36
CA ILE A 77 6.12 5.52 -2.47
C ILE A 77 5.61 5.22 -1.06
N LEU A 78 4.69 6.03 -0.53
CA LEU A 78 4.11 5.81 0.80
C LEU A 78 3.38 4.47 0.92
N ILE A 79 2.63 4.06 -0.12
CA ILE A 79 1.99 2.74 -0.17
C ILE A 79 3.06 1.63 -0.11
N GLY A 80 4.15 1.77 -0.88
CA GLY A 80 5.27 0.82 -0.84
C GLY A 80 5.92 0.72 0.54
N LEU A 81 6.13 1.85 1.22
CA LEU A 81 6.66 1.88 2.59
C LEU A 81 5.71 1.24 3.61
N GLU A 82 4.40 1.47 3.49
CA GLU A 82 3.40 0.88 4.38
C GLU A 82 3.31 -0.65 4.19
N LEU A 83 3.35 -1.11 2.94
CA LEU A 83 3.43 -2.54 2.62
C LEU A 83 4.72 -3.16 3.18
N MET A 84 5.86 -2.46 3.05
CA MET A 84 7.14 -2.92 3.61
C MET A 84 7.04 -3.10 5.12
N LYS A 85 6.46 -2.13 5.83
CA LYS A 85 6.22 -2.21 7.28
C LYS A 85 5.30 -3.39 7.63
N THR A 86 4.29 -3.66 6.82
CA THR A 86 3.38 -4.81 7.00
C THR A 86 4.13 -6.14 6.87
N ILE A 87 5.02 -6.26 5.89
CA ILE A 87 5.84 -7.47 5.66
C ILE A 87 6.85 -7.65 6.81
N VAL A 88 7.51 -6.59 7.27
CA VAL A 88 8.44 -6.64 8.41
C VAL A 88 7.71 -7.07 9.69
N MET A 89 6.52 -6.52 9.92
CA MET A 89 5.69 -6.88 11.07
C MET A 89 5.24 -8.34 11.04
N TYR A 90 4.98 -8.88 9.85
CA TYR A 90 4.70 -10.30 9.66
C TYR A 90 5.90 -11.18 10.02
N LEU A 91 7.11 -10.79 9.61
CA LEU A 91 8.36 -11.48 9.98
C LEU A 91 8.62 -11.48 11.49
N ASP A 92 8.26 -10.41 12.20
CA ASP A 92 8.49 -10.26 13.64
C ASP A 92 7.49 -11.09 14.48
N LYS A 93 6.20 -11.06 14.13
CA LYS A 93 5.13 -11.61 14.98
C LYS A 93 4.40 -12.82 14.39
N HIS A 94 4.72 -13.24 13.17
CA HIS A 94 3.98 -14.27 12.41
C HIS A 94 2.46 -14.02 12.36
N ILE A 95 2.04 -12.76 12.52
CA ILE A 95 0.63 -12.35 12.55
C ILE A 95 0.46 -11.19 11.56
N VAL A 96 -0.40 -11.40 10.56
CA VAL A 96 -0.86 -10.32 9.70
C VAL A 96 -1.74 -9.39 10.52
N HIS A 97 -1.31 -8.14 10.70
CA HIS A 97 -2.16 -7.14 11.34
C HIS A 97 -3.19 -6.67 10.31
N VAL A 98 -4.36 -7.31 10.34
CA VAL A 98 -5.46 -7.06 9.40
C VAL A 98 -5.89 -5.59 9.41
N GLU A 99 -5.77 -4.90 10.54
CA GLU A 99 -5.99 -3.44 10.65
C GLU A 99 -5.09 -2.65 9.68
N VAL A 100 -3.82 -3.01 9.56
CA VAL A 100 -2.87 -2.34 8.65
C VAL A 100 -3.26 -2.61 7.20
N VAL A 101 -3.59 -3.86 6.87
CA VAL A 101 -4.00 -4.24 5.50
C VAL A 101 -5.28 -3.52 5.07
N LEU A 102 -6.28 -3.43 5.94
CA LEU A 102 -7.51 -2.68 5.68
C LEU A 102 -7.25 -1.18 5.52
N SER A 103 -6.34 -0.62 6.33
CA SER A 103 -5.92 0.78 6.21
C SER A 103 -5.24 1.05 4.86
N VAL A 104 -4.34 0.16 4.42
CA VAL A 104 -3.69 0.27 3.10
C VAL A 104 -4.72 0.19 1.97
N ALA A 105 -5.70 -0.71 2.07
CA ALA A 105 -6.77 -0.83 1.08
C ALA A 105 -7.62 0.46 0.98
N LEU A 106 -7.96 1.07 2.12
CA LEU A 106 -8.67 2.36 2.16
C LEU A 106 -7.85 3.49 1.54
N ILE A 107 -6.56 3.59 1.85
CA ILE A 107 -5.64 4.59 1.26
C ILE A 107 -5.54 4.38 -0.26
N ALA A 108 -5.42 3.14 -0.72
CA ALA A 108 -5.31 2.82 -2.14
C ALA A 108 -6.55 3.26 -2.93
N ILE A 109 -7.75 2.95 -2.44
CA ILE A 109 -9.00 3.39 -3.09
C ILE A 109 -9.16 4.90 -3.01
N ALA A 110 -8.86 5.52 -1.87
CA ALA A 110 -8.93 6.97 -1.72
C ALA A 110 -8.06 7.70 -2.76
N ARG A 111 -6.82 7.24 -2.97
CA ARG A 111 -5.95 7.79 -4.00
C ARG A 111 -6.48 7.56 -5.41
N HIS A 112 -7.03 6.38 -5.70
CA HIS A 112 -7.63 6.10 -7.00
C HIS A 112 -8.76 7.09 -7.34
N VAL A 113 -9.55 7.48 -6.32
CA VAL A 113 -10.61 8.49 -6.49
C VAL A 113 -10.05 9.89 -6.76
N ILE A 114 -8.94 10.27 -6.11
CA ILE A 114 -8.27 11.57 -6.34
C ILE A 114 -7.77 11.69 -7.78
N ASP A 115 -7.31 10.58 -8.36
CA ASP A 115 -6.81 10.52 -9.74
C ASP A 115 -7.94 10.43 -10.79
N MET A 116 -9.18 10.19 -10.36
CA MET A 116 -10.30 9.95 -11.27
C MET A 116 -10.82 11.26 -11.87
N ASP A 117 -10.92 11.30 -13.21
CA ASP A 117 -11.52 12.44 -13.89
C ASP A 117 -13.06 12.36 -13.82
N LEU A 118 -13.63 13.15 -12.90
CA LEU A 118 -15.06 13.21 -12.65
C LEU A 118 -15.88 13.74 -13.84
N LYS A 119 -15.24 14.40 -14.82
CA LYS A 119 -15.93 14.95 -16.00
C LYS A 119 -16.13 13.92 -17.11
N THR A 120 -15.21 12.97 -17.21
CA THR A 120 -15.21 11.94 -18.27
C THR A 120 -15.65 10.57 -17.77
N SER A 121 -15.64 10.36 -16.46
CA SER A 121 -16.05 9.09 -15.84
C SER A 121 -17.57 8.85 -15.94
N PRO A 122 -18.01 7.67 -16.39
CA PRO A 122 -19.43 7.29 -16.37
C PRO A 122 -20.03 7.41 -14.96
N PRO A 123 -21.26 7.94 -14.79
CA PRO A 123 -21.91 8.08 -13.48
C PRO A 123 -21.95 6.79 -12.66
N LEU A 124 -22.09 5.64 -13.34
CA LEU A 124 -22.10 4.33 -12.70
C LEU A 124 -20.75 3.98 -12.04
N ASN A 125 -19.63 4.43 -12.60
CA ASN A 125 -18.31 4.23 -12.02
C ASN A 125 -18.15 5.05 -10.73
N LEU A 126 -18.65 6.30 -10.71
CA LEU A 126 -18.63 7.12 -9.49
C LEU A 126 -19.42 6.45 -8.35
N ILE A 127 -20.61 5.94 -8.65
CA ILE A 127 -21.44 5.24 -7.67
C ILE A 127 -20.77 3.95 -7.21
N GLY A 128 -20.24 3.15 -8.14
CA GLY A 128 -19.53 1.90 -7.84
C GLY A 128 -18.34 2.13 -6.90
N THR A 129 -17.51 3.13 -7.19
CA THR A 129 -16.39 3.52 -6.33
C THR A 129 -16.86 3.99 -4.96
N GLY A 130 -17.94 4.77 -4.89
CA GLY A 130 -18.56 5.16 -3.60
C GLY A 130 -19.03 3.97 -2.77
N VAL A 131 -19.65 2.97 -3.41
CA VAL A 131 -20.09 1.73 -2.74
C VAL A 131 -18.90 0.92 -2.22
N ILE A 132 -17.81 0.81 -2.99
CA ILE A 132 -16.59 0.10 -2.56
C ILE A 132 -15.97 0.79 -1.33
N ILE A 133 -15.85 2.13 -1.36
CA ILE A 133 -15.33 2.90 -0.21
C ILE A 133 -16.21 2.65 1.02
N PHE A 134 -17.53 2.71 0.86
CA PHE A 134 -18.46 2.53 1.96
C PHE A 134 -18.37 1.10 2.54
N ALA A 135 -18.29 0.08 1.68
CA ALA A 135 -18.13 -1.31 2.11
C ALA A 135 -16.81 -1.55 2.87
N LEU A 136 -15.70 -0.98 2.39
CA LEU A 136 -14.40 -1.07 3.06
C LEU A 136 -14.40 -0.33 4.40
N ALA A 137 -15.01 0.86 4.46
CA ALA A 137 -15.11 1.65 5.69
C ALA A 137 -15.94 0.93 6.77
N ILE A 138 -17.07 0.32 6.37
CA ILE A 138 -17.89 -0.51 7.26
C ILE A 138 -17.08 -1.73 7.75
N GLY A 139 -16.41 -2.44 6.84
CA GLY A 139 -15.58 -3.59 7.20
C GLY A 139 -14.49 -3.23 8.22
N TYR A 140 -13.80 -2.11 7.99
CA TYR A 140 -12.81 -1.58 8.92
C TYR A 140 -13.40 -1.21 10.28
N PHE A 141 -14.58 -0.57 10.31
CA PHE A 141 -15.26 -0.21 11.55
C PHE A 141 -15.63 -1.44 12.39
N TYR A 142 -16.24 -2.46 11.77
CA TYR A 142 -16.60 -3.71 12.47
C TYR A 142 -15.37 -4.46 12.96
N PHE A 143 -14.33 -4.56 12.13
CA PHE A 143 -13.07 -5.20 12.53
C PHE A 143 -12.46 -4.51 13.76
N LYS A 144 -12.33 -3.19 13.71
CA LYS A 144 -11.79 -2.40 14.82
C LYS A 144 -12.60 -2.53 16.10
N ARG A 145 -13.94 -2.56 15.99
CA ARG A 145 -14.83 -2.76 17.14
C ARG A 145 -14.66 -4.16 17.75
N SER A 146 -14.56 -5.20 16.92
CA SER A 146 -14.31 -6.56 17.39
C SER A 146 -12.98 -6.68 18.14
N SER A 147 -11.91 -6.10 17.60
CA SER A 147 -10.58 -6.14 18.23
C SER A 147 -10.49 -5.31 19.52
N ALA A 148 -11.35 -4.28 19.68
CA ALA A 148 -11.44 -3.51 20.91
C ALA A 148 -12.13 -4.30 22.04
N LEU A 149 -13.17 -5.08 21.71
CA LEU A 149 -13.90 -5.91 22.68
C LEU A 149 -13.03 -7.05 23.24
N GLU A 150 -12.16 -7.64 22.42
CA GLU A 150 -11.23 -8.70 22.86
C GLU A 150 -10.16 -8.21 23.87
N LYS A 151 -9.88 -6.90 23.90
CA LYS A 151 -8.98 -6.30 24.89
C LYS A 151 -9.64 -5.97 26.23
N GLU A 152 -10.96 -5.93 26.32
CA GLU A 152 -11.69 -5.67 27.57
C GLU A 152 -11.98 -6.96 28.36
N GLU A 153 -11.77 -8.14 27.76
CA GLU A 153 -12.03 -9.46 28.37
C GLU A 153 -10.77 -10.15 28.95
N LYS A 154 -9.61 -9.50 28.89
CA LYS A 154 -8.33 -9.96 29.49
C LYS A 154 -7.81 -8.96 30.52
#